data_AF-A0AAD5SQA3-F1
#
_entry.id   AF-A0AAD5SQA3-F1
#
_cell.length_a   1.000
_cell.length_b   1.000
_cell.length_c   1.000
_cell.angle_alpha   90.00
_cell.angle_beta   90.00
_cell.angle_gamma   90.00
#
_symmetry.space_group_name_H-M   'P 1'
#
loop_
_entity.id
_entity.type
_entity.pdbx_description
1 polymer ?
#
loop_
_entity_poly.entity_id
_entity_poly.type
_entity_poly.pdbx_seq_one_letter_code
_entity_poly.pdbx_strand_id
1 'polypeptide(L)'
;MSVSSISKEIVKVEYAVRGEIAIRAEELRKQLVEKPGSLPFKQITNCNIGNPQQLKQRPITFFRQVSALVDYPDLLAEKNDAVTKTLFAPDAIARAKKYLGAIGSTGAYSHSQGIPVVRDD
;
A
#
# COMPACT_ATOMS: atom_id res chain seq x y z
N MET A 1 17.75 -17.90 -21.28
CA MET A 1 18.12 -16.47 -21.34
C MET A 1 19.34 -16.26 -20.44
N SER A 2 20.31 -15.47 -20.88
CA SER A 2 21.51 -15.06 -20.14
C SER A 2 21.62 -13.54 -20.07
N VAL A 3 22.46 -13.00 -19.19
CA VAL A 3 22.76 -11.56 -19.11
C VAL A 3 23.25 -11.00 -20.46
N SER A 4 23.98 -11.81 -21.23
CA SER A 4 24.45 -11.46 -22.59
C SER A 4 23.33 -11.38 -23.64
N SER A 5 22.15 -11.95 -23.37
CA SER A 5 21.00 -11.96 -24.28
C SER A 5 19.93 -10.90 -23.97
N ILE A 6 20.11 -10.10 -22.91
CA ILE A 6 19.19 -9.02 -22.51
C ILE A 6 19.73 -7.66 -22.99
N SER A 7 18.84 -6.66 -23.08
CA SER A 7 19.22 -5.29 -23.46
C SER A 7 20.35 -4.74 -22.57
N LYS A 8 21.37 -4.15 -23.19
CA LYS A 8 22.52 -3.55 -22.49
C LYS A 8 22.09 -2.43 -21.53
N GLU A 9 20.96 -1.80 -21.82
CA GLU A 9 20.47 -0.66 -21.05
C GLU A 9 19.83 -1.13 -19.74
N ILE A 10 19.23 -2.33 -19.74
CA ILE A 10 18.79 -3.02 -18.52
C ILE A 10 19.99 -3.50 -17.71
N VAL A 11 21.07 -3.95 -18.36
CA VAL A 11 22.27 -4.39 -17.64
C VAL A 11 22.96 -3.22 -16.92
N LYS A 12 22.88 -2.00 -17.47
CA LYS A 12 23.51 -0.80 -16.91
C LYS A 12 22.63 -0.05 -15.90
N VAL A 13 21.33 -0.30 -15.85
CA VAL A 13 20.44 0.46 -14.97
C VAL A 13 20.66 0.06 -13.51
N GLU A 14 20.81 1.04 -12.64
CA GLU A 14 20.98 0.84 -11.20
C GLU A 14 19.87 1.51 -10.41
N TYR A 15 19.40 0.85 -9.35
CA TYR A 15 18.39 1.40 -8.43
C TYR A 15 18.81 1.16 -6.97
N ALA A 16 19.70 2.03 -6.49
CA ALA A 16 20.38 1.87 -5.20
C ALA A 16 19.44 1.78 -3.98
N VAL A 17 18.25 2.41 -4.02
CA VAL A 17 17.25 2.37 -2.93
C VAL A 17 16.86 0.93 -2.57
N ARG A 18 16.88 0.02 -3.56
CA ARG A 18 16.67 -1.43 -3.39
C ARG A 18 17.85 -2.24 -3.95
N GLY A 19 19.06 -1.69 -3.88
CA GLY A 19 20.28 -2.33 -4.36
C GLY A 19 20.96 -3.19 -3.31
N GLU A 20 22.29 -3.31 -3.42
CA GLU A 20 23.12 -4.22 -2.65
C GLU A 20 22.93 -4.13 -1.13
N ILE A 21 22.85 -2.92 -0.58
CA ILE A 21 22.65 -2.71 0.86
C ILE A 21 21.31 -3.30 1.33
N ALA A 22 20.25 -3.16 0.55
CA ALA A 22 18.94 -3.73 0.88
C ALA A 22 18.97 -5.27 0.80
N ILE A 23 19.66 -5.82 -0.21
CA ILE A 23 19.84 -7.28 -0.36
C ILE A 23 20.61 -7.83 0.85
N ARG A 24 21.74 -7.21 1.21
CA ARG A 24 22.54 -7.61 2.36
C ARG A 24 21.76 -7.50 3.67
N ALA A 25 20.93 -6.47 3.82
CA ALA A 25 20.06 -6.30 4.99
C ALA A 25 19.05 -7.46 5.13
N GLU A 26 18.50 -7.98 4.03
CA GLU A 26 17.62 -9.15 4.06
C GLU A 26 18.37 -10.44 4.41
N GLU A 27 19.59 -10.63 3.89
CA GLU A 27 20.44 -11.77 4.27
C GLU A 27 20.74 -11.77 5.77
N LEU A 28 21.11 -10.62 6.32
CA LEU A 28 21.36 -10.47 7.75
C LEU A 28 20.08 -10.69 8.56
N ARG A 29 18.92 -10.22 8.07
CA ARG A 29 17.63 -10.50 8.71
C ARG A 29 17.32 -12.00 8.76
N LYS A 30 17.57 -12.75 7.69
CA LYS A 30 17.44 -14.21 7.68
C LYS A 30 18.43 -14.86 8.65
N GLN A 31 19.69 -14.41 8.65
CA GLN A 31 20.70 -14.91 9.57
C GLN A 31 20.30 -14.70 11.05
N LEU A 32 19.69 -13.57 11.40
CA LEU A 32 19.19 -13.32 12.77
C LEU A 32 18.09 -14.31 13.19
N VAL A 33 17.25 -14.75 12.24
CA VAL A 33 16.19 -15.74 12.48
C VAL A 33 16.77 -17.16 12.61
N GLU A 34 17.65 -17.54 11.69
CA GLU A 34 18.24 -18.88 11.63
C GLU A 34 19.28 -19.14 12.73
N LYS A 35 20.07 -18.12 13.08
CA LYS A 35 21.15 -18.19 14.07
C LYS A 35 21.07 -17.04 15.06
N PRO A 36 20.14 -17.09 16.03
CA PRO A 36 20.00 -16.07 17.06
C PRO A 36 21.32 -15.84 17.81
N GLY A 37 21.75 -14.58 17.91
CA GLY A 37 23.01 -14.20 18.57
C GLY A 37 24.27 -14.28 17.70
N SER A 38 24.16 -14.68 16.41
CA SER A 38 25.31 -14.75 15.50
C SER A 38 25.81 -13.38 14.99
N LEU A 39 25.09 -12.30 15.29
CA LEU A 39 25.40 -10.94 14.88
C LEU A 39 25.38 -10.01 16.11
N PRO A 40 26.14 -8.90 16.10
CA PRO A 40 26.25 -7.98 17.25
C PRO A 40 24.99 -7.11 17.48
N PHE A 41 23.90 -7.39 16.77
CA PHE A 41 22.61 -6.70 16.86
C PHE A 41 21.46 -7.71 16.78
N LYS A 42 20.27 -7.31 17.22
CA LYS A 42 19.10 -8.21 17.32
C LYS A 42 18.06 -8.00 16.22
N GLN A 43 18.13 -6.86 15.52
CA GLN A 43 17.15 -6.49 14.49
C GLN A 43 17.77 -5.57 13.46
N ILE A 44 17.21 -5.58 12.25
CA ILE A 44 17.53 -4.66 11.16
C ILE A 44 16.42 -3.60 11.07
N THR A 45 16.81 -2.33 11.18
CA THR A 45 15.90 -1.18 10.97
C THR A 45 16.17 -0.58 9.59
N ASN A 46 15.16 -0.61 8.72
CA ASN A 46 15.29 -0.07 7.36
C ASN A 46 15.16 1.46 7.40
N CYS A 47 16.28 2.17 7.24
CA CYS A 47 16.32 3.63 7.08
C CYS A 47 16.63 4.07 5.65
N ASN A 48 16.60 3.13 4.69
CA ASN A 48 17.00 3.33 3.30
C ASN A 48 15.84 3.76 2.37
N ILE A 49 14.59 3.65 2.82
CA ILE A 49 13.40 3.99 2.03
C ILE A 49 12.39 4.75 2.89
N GLY A 50 11.74 5.75 2.30
CA GLY A 50 10.62 6.45 2.91
C GLY A 50 9.39 5.54 3.02
N ASN A 51 9.37 4.66 4.03
CA ASN A 51 8.26 3.77 4.34
C ASN A 51 7.78 3.99 5.78
N PRO A 52 7.05 5.08 6.07
CA PRO A 52 6.75 5.46 7.45
C PRO A 52 5.90 4.45 8.21
N GLN A 53 4.98 3.73 7.53
CA GLN A 53 4.15 2.72 8.18
C GLN A 53 4.97 1.49 8.62
N GLN A 54 6.04 1.14 7.89
CA GLN A 54 7.01 0.12 8.35
C GLN A 54 7.73 0.56 9.64
N LEU A 55 7.87 1.88 9.84
CA LEU A 55 8.41 2.49 11.05
C LEU A 55 7.30 2.90 12.05
N LYS A 56 6.15 2.21 12.01
CA LYS A 56 5.04 2.33 12.97
C LYS A 56 4.21 3.62 12.88
N GLN A 57 4.31 4.40 11.80
CA GLN A 57 3.32 5.45 11.55
C GLN A 57 1.93 4.81 11.44
N ARG A 58 1.00 5.25 12.29
CA ARG A 58 -0.40 4.79 12.22
C ARG A 58 -1.05 5.30 10.92
N PRO A 59 -1.84 4.48 10.22
CA PRO A 59 -2.58 4.95 9.06
C PRO A 59 -3.62 5.99 9.49
N ILE A 60 -3.94 6.92 8.58
CA ILE A 60 -4.98 7.93 8.81
C ILE A 60 -6.35 7.25 8.71
N THR A 61 -7.15 7.31 9.77
CA THR A 61 -8.42 6.60 9.90
C THR A 61 -9.41 6.91 8.78
N PHE A 62 -9.57 8.20 8.45
CA PHE A 62 -10.51 8.65 7.42
C PHE A 62 -10.26 7.94 6.07
N PHE A 63 -9.01 7.89 5.61
CA PHE A 63 -8.67 7.23 4.34
C PHE A 63 -8.96 5.73 4.39
N ARG A 64 -8.67 5.07 5.51
CA ARG A 64 -8.94 3.63 5.66
C ARG A 64 -10.44 3.33 5.68
N GLN A 65 -11.23 4.18 6.31
CA GLN A 65 -12.68 4.08 6.34
C GLN A 65 -13.30 4.25 4.96
N VAL A 66 -12.90 5.28 4.21
CA VAL A 66 -13.38 5.51 2.84
C VAL A 66 -13.01 4.34 1.94
N SER A 67 -11.75 3.90 1.94
CA SER A 67 -11.30 2.73 1.15
C SER A 67 -12.12 1.48 1.46
N ALA A 68 -12.34 1.16 2.74
CA ALA A 68 -13.11 -0.02 3.12
C ALA A 68 -14.57 0.03 2.59
N LEU A 69 -15.21 1.20 2.63
CA LEU A 69 -16.59 1.37 2.17
C LEU A 69 -16.71 1.33 0.64
N VAL A 70 -15.71 1.82 -0.10
CA VAL A 70 -15.73 1.74 -1.58
C VAL A 70 -15.34 0.34 -2.08
N ASP A 71 -14.48 -0.38 -1.35
CA ASP A 71 -14.09 -1.76 -1.69
C ASP A 71 -15.17 -2.78 -1.30
N TYR A 72 -15.95 -2.50 -0.24
CA TYR A 72 -17.08 -3.34 0.17
C TYR A 72 -18.39 -2.54 0.30
N PRO A 73 -19.03 -2.18 -0.84
CA PRO A 73 -20.20 -1.31 -0.85
C PRO A 73 -21.47 -1.91 -0.22
N ASP A 74 -21.54 -3.22 0.02
CA ASP A 74 -22.67 -3.83 0.75
C ASP A 74 -22.79 -3.29 2.18
N LEU A 75 -21.69 -2.79 2.78
CA LEU A 75 -21.73 -2.06 4.05
C LEU A 75 -22.60 -0.81 3.99
N LEU A 76 -22.78 -0.21 2.81
CA LEU A 76 -23.62 0.97 2.62
C LEU A 76 -25.09 0.62 2.29
N ALA A 77 -25.44 -0.66 2.21
CA ALA A 77 -26.81 -1.11 1.98
C ALA A 77 -27.72 -0.76 3.16
N GLU A 78 -29.01 -0.51 2.89
CA GLU A 78 -30.00 -0.11 3.90
C GLU A 78 -30.07 -1.08 5.09
N LYS A 79 -29.99 -2.40 4.81
CA LYS A 79 -29.94 -3.46 5.82
C LYS A 79 -28.79 -3.31 6.84
N ASN A 80 -27.73 -2.59 6.49
CA ASN A 80 -26.52 -2.40 7.30
C ASN A 80 -26.39 -0.97 7.87
N ASP A 81 -27.33 -0.05 7.58
CA ASP A 81 -27.17 1.39 7.86
C ASP A 81 -26.86 1.69 9.33
N ALA A 82 -27.57 1.06 10.28
CA ALA A 82 -27.35 1.25 11.71
C ALA A 82 -25.95 0.82 12.16
N VAL A 83 -25.48 -0.34 11.67
CA VAL A 83 -24.15 -0.87 11.99
C VAL A 83 -23.08 0.03 11.36
N THR A 84 -23.27 0.44 10.12
CA THR A 84 -22.31 1.27 9.39
C THR A 84 -22.15 2.65 10.02
N LYS A 85 -23.24 3.28 10.44
CA LYS A 85 -23.19 4.55 11.19
C LYS A 85 -22.55 4.42 12.57
N THR A 86 -22.48 3.21 13.12
CA THR A 86 -21.79 2.93 14.40
C THR A 86 -20.28 2.75 14.20
N LEU A 87 -19.86 2.20 13.05
CA LEU A 87 -18.46 1.85 12.77
C LEU A 87 -17.67 2.93 12.00
N PHE A 88 -18.35 3.75 11.21
CA PHE A 88 -17.72 4.69 10.28
C PHE A 88 -18.14 6.13 10.57
N ALA A 89 -17.20 7.06 10.37
CA ALA A 89 -17.48 8.47 10.55
C ALA A 89 -18.46 8.96 9.46
N PRO A 90 -19.38 9.91 9.77
CA PRO A 90 -20.39 10.38 8.82
C PRO A 90 -19.80 10.96 7.53
N ASP A 91 -18.67 11.67 7.64
CA ASP A 91 -17.93 12.25 6.51
C ASP A 91 -17.24 11.19 5.65
N ALA A 92 -16.75 10.11 6.25
CA ALA A 92 -16.21 8.96 5.51
C ALA A 92 -17.31 8.23 4.72
N ILE A 93 -18.49 8.04 5.33
CA ILE A 93 -19.67 7.48 4.64
C ILE A 93 -20.09 8.38 3.47
N ALA A 94 -20.16 9.70 3.70
CA ALA A 94 -20.52 10.65 2.67
C ALA A 94 -19.52 10.65 1.50
N ARG A 95 -18.22 10.61 1.81
CA ARG A 95 -17.14 10.53 0.80
C ARG A 95 -17.21 9.24 0.00
N ALA A 96 -17.43 8.09 0.64
CA ALA A 96 -17.57 6.81 -0.04
C ALA A 96 -18.78 6.79 -0.99
N LYS A 97 -19.93 7.31 -0.56
CA LYS A 97 -21.14 7.45 -1.41
C LYS A 97 -20.88 8.36 -2.62
N LYS A 98 -20.20 9.50 -2.43
CA LYS A 98 -19.80 10.39 -3.53
C LYS A 98 -18.95 9.65 -4.56
N TYR A 99 -17.93 8.92 -4.11
CA TYR A 99 -17.05 8.17 -5.00
C TYR A 99 -17.78 7.03 -5.73
N LEU A 100 -18.57 6.21 -5.04
CA LEU A 100 -19.31 5.12 -5.68
C LEU A 100 -20.31 5.64 -6.73
N GLY A 101 -20.95 6.79 -6.49
CA GLY A 101 -21.86 7.41 -7.47
C GLY A 101 -21.17 7.85 -8.77
N ALA A 102 -19.89 8.18 -8.72
CA ALA A 102 -19.11 8.63 -9.88
C ALA A 102 -18.27 7.51 -10.53
N ILE A 103 -17.84 6.52 -9.76
CA ILE A 103 -16.97 5.42 -10.19
C ILE A 103 -17.79 4.22 -10.68
N GLY A 104 -18.95 3.95 -10.07
CA GLY A 104 -19.72 2.72 -10.24
C GLY A 104 -19.08 1.53 -9.50
N SER A 105 -17.95 1.02 -10.00
CA SER A 105 -17.22 -0.11 -9.40
C SER A 105 -15.72 0.16 -9.29
N THR A 106 -15.13 -0.13 -8.13
CA THR A 106 -13.68 -0.04 -7.90
C THR A 106 -12.87 -1.14 -8.60
N GLY A 107 -13.53 -2.16 -9.17
CA GLY A 107 -12.88 -3.29 -9.84
C GLY A 107 -12.75 -3.17 -11.36
N ALA A 108 -13.45 -2.24 -12.00
CA ALA A 108 -13.41 -2.05 -13.45
C ALA A 108 -12.28 -1.10 -13.86
N TYR A 109 -11.83 -1.22 -15.12
CA TYR A 109 -10.92 -0.23 -15.68
C TYR A 109 -11.59 1.15 -15.71
N SER A 110 -10.83 2.18 -15.31
CA SER A 110 -11.20 3.57 -15.55
C SER A 110 -10.62 4.07 -16.87
N HIS A 111 -10.94 5.31 -17.24
CA HIS A 111 -10.22 6.00 -18.31
C HIS A 111 -8.71 6.03 -18.01
N SER A 112 -7.85 5.99 -19.03
CA SER A 112 -6.39 5.87 -18.87
C SER A 112 -5.75 6.98 -18.04
N GLN A 113 -6.40 8.15 -17.99
CA GLN A 113 -5.96 9.28 -17.16
C GLN A 113 -6.44 9.20 -15.70
N GLY A 114 -7.33 8.27 -15.36
CA GLY A 114 -8.02 8.18 -14.07
C GLY A 114 -9.45 8.73 -14.10
N ILE A 115 -10.13 8.59 -12.97
CA ILE A 115 -11.54 8.95 -12.80
C ILE A 115 -11.66 10.46 -12.54
N PRO A 116 -12.50 11.22 -13.28
CA PRO A 116 -12.61 12.68 -13.13
C PRO A 116 -12.81 13.15 -11.68
N VAL A 117 -13.76 12.56 -10.94
CA VAL A 117 -14.04 12.96 -9.54
C VAL A 117 -12.81 12.83 -8.62
N VAL A 118 -11.83 12.00 -8.95
CA VAL A 118 -10.59 11.83 -8.17
C VAL A 118 -9.50 12.78 -8.65
N ARG A 119 -9.54 13.20 -9.91
CA ARG A 119 -8.57 14.15 -10.50
C ARG A 119 -8.90 15.60 -10.18
N ASP A 120 -10.18 15.90 -10.04
CA ASP A 120 -10.70 17.27 -9.91
C ASP A 120 -11.05 17.65 -8.46
N ASP A 121 -11.08 16.68 -7.54
CA ASP A 121 -11.24 16.87 -6.09
C ASP A 121 -9.92 17.26 -5.40
#